data_AF-U5YMB9-F1
#
_entry.id   AF-U5YMB9-F1
#
_cell.length_a   1.000
_cell.length_b   1.000
_cell.length_c   1.000
_cell.angle_alpha   90.00
_cell.angle_beta   90.00
_cell.angle_gamma   90.00
#
_symmetry.space_group_name_H-M   'P 1'
#
loop_
_entity.id
_entity.type
_entity.pdbx_description
1 polymer ?
#
loop_
_entity_poly.entity_id
_entity_poly.type
_entity_poly.pdbx_seq_one_letter_code
_entity_poly.pdbx_strand_id
1 'polypeptide(L)'
;MVLWPLAQRIMPEAARRPQGGGTRRLDDEAVFASVLYVLVSDSPWRAVPHTFGTSWQTAHRRFRQLCEAGLWEQLERTAGAPGTPPPLRYWATAVRRAAAARNGSRPGAPAPPL
;
A
#
# COMPACT_ATOMS: atom_id res chain seq x y z
N MET A 1 -4.69 -3.53 10.83
CA MET A 1 -4.93 -3.95 9.42
C MET A 1 -4.20 -5.25 9.12
N VAL A 2 -4.78 -6.19 8.35
CA VAL A 2 -4.26 -7.59 8.22
C VAL A 2 -2.90 -7.71 7.52
N LEU A 3 -2.62 -6.90 6.51
CA LEU A 3 -1.36 -6.93 5.76
C LEU A 3 -0.23 -6.16 6.45
N TRP A 4 -0.56 -5.28 7.40
CA TRP A 4 0.40 -4.36 8.00
C TRP A 4 1.60 -5.03 8.70
N PRO A 5 1.42 -6.11 9.51
CA PRO A 5 2.55 -6.76 10.17
C PRO A 5 3.60 -7.32 9.20
N LEU A 6 3.17 -7.74 8.00
CA LEU A 6 4.08 -8.16 6.94
C LEU A 6 4.71 -6.94 6.26
N ALA A 7 3.89 -5.98 5.84
CA ALA A 7 4.33 -4.80 5.12
C ALA A 7 5.37 -4.00 5.92
N GLN A 8 5.16 -3.78 7.22
CA GLN A 8 6.07 -3.03 8.09
C GLN A 8 7.51 -3.59 8.06
N ARG A 9 7.68 -4.90 7.89
CA ARG A 9 9.01 -5.56 7.90
C ARG A 9 9.76 -5.39 6.58
N ILE A 10 9.03 -5.13 5.49
CA ILE A 10 9.57 -5.04 4.13
C ILE A 10 9.49 -3.62 3.57
N MET A 11 8.85 -2.70 4.30
CA MET A 11 8.63 -1.33 3.85
C MET A 11 9.97 -0.62 3.71
N PRO A 12 10.24 0.03 2.56
CA PRO A 12 11.46 0.79 2.39
C PRO A 12 11.50 1.93 3.40
N GLU A 13 12.65 2.09 4.04
CA GLU A 13 12.93 3.17 4.98
C GLU A 13 12.56 4.51 4.32
N ALA A 14 11.51 5.15 4.86
CA ALA A 14 11.16 6.51 4.51
C ALA A 14 12.39 7.43 4.58
N ALA A 15 12.77 8.09 3.47
CA ALA A 15 13.85 9.08 3.45
C ALA A 15 13.72 10.00 4.68
N ARG A 16 14.77 9.98 5.52
CA ARG A 16 14.77 10.58 6.85
C ARG A 16 14.57 12.09 6.72
N ARG A 17 13.42 12.63 7.14
CA ARG A 17 13.35 14.07 7.44
C ARG A 17 14.17 14.32 8.71
N PRO A 18 14.91 15.44 8.81
CA PRO A 18 15.72 15.77 9.98
C PRO A 18 14.90 16.00 11.27
N GLN A 19 13.57 16.02 11.20
CA GLN A 19 12.69 16.23 12.35
C GLN A 19 12.33 14.87 12.97
N GLY A 20 13.07 14.49 14.00
CA GLY A 20 12.92 13.21 14.70
C GLY A 20 11.68 13.10 15.59
N GLY A 21 11.34 11.85 15.93
CA GLY A 21 10.56 11.51 17.13
C GLY A 21 9.28 10.70 16.89
N GLY A 22 9.26 9.44 17.33
CA GLY A 22 8.08 8.66 17.77
C GLY A 22 7.00 8.26 16.74
N THR A 23 6.55 9.19 15.90
CA THR A 23 5.31 9.07 15.09
C THR A 23 5.50 8.26 13.81
N ARG A 24 6.75 7.97 13.43
CA ARG A 24 7.09 7.38 12.13
C ARG A 24 6.37 6.05 11.84
N ARG A 25 6.22 5.17 12.83
CA ARG A 25 5.52 3.88 12.63
C ARG A 25 4.03 4.07 12.38
N LEU A 26 3.41 5.04 13.07
CA LEU A 26 2.01 5.39 12.85
C LEU A 26 1.83 6.04 11.47
N ASP A 27 2.79 6.89 11.05
CA ASP A 27 2.80 7.50 9.72
C ASP A 27 2.95 6.46 8.60
N ASP A 28 3.83 5.47 8.76
CA ASP A 28 4.02 4.41 7.77
C ASP A 28 2.78 3.50 7.69
N GLU A 29 2.12 3.21 8.82
CA GLU A 29 0.85 2.45 8.84
C GLU A 29 -0.27 3.24 8.16
N ALA A 30 -0.40 4.53 8.48
CA ALA A 30 -1.36 5.45 7.89
C ALA A 30 -1.19 5.58 6.37
N VAL A 31 0.05 5.74 5.91
CA VAL A 31 0.40 5.77 4.49
C VAL A 31 0.03 4.46 3.83
N PHE A 32 0.42 3.33 4.41
CA PHE A 32 0.13 2.02 3.84
C PHE A 32 -1.38 1.75 3.79
N ALA A 33 -2.12 2.08 4.85
CA ALA A 33 -3.57 1.97 4.89
C ALA A 33 -4.26 2.85 3.83
N SER A 34 -3.76 4.07 3.61
CA SER A 34 -4.29 4.98 2.58
C SER A 34 -4.04 4.46 1.17
N VAL A 35 -2.86 3.90 0.93
CA VAL A 35 -2.54 3.25 -0.35
C VAL A 35 -3.44 2.03 -0.56
N LEU A 36 -3.59 1.18 0.45
CA LEU A 36 -4.46 0.01 0.39
C LEU A 36 -5.92 0.39 0.14
N TYR A 37 -6.43 1.44 0.79
CA TYR A 37 -7.76 1.96 0.52
C TYR A 37 -7.93 2.28 -0.97
N VAL A 38 -6.99 3.01 -1.56
CA VAL A 38 -7.02 3.38 -2.98
C VAL A 38 -6.94 2.14 -3.88
N LEU A 39 -6.10 1.16 -3.55
CA LEU A 39 -5.94 -0.06 -4.35
C LEU A 39 -7.17 -0.95 -4.30
N VAL A 40 -7.80 -1.11 -3.13
CA VAL A 40 -8.94 -2.01 -2.94
C VAL A 40 -10.24 -1.39 -3.41
N SER A 41 -10.43 -0.08 -3.21
CA SER A 41 -11.64 0.63 -3.65
C SER A 41 -11.57 1.18 -5.08
N ASP A 42 -10.40 1.10 -5.73
CA ASP A 42 -10.07 1.78 -6.98
C ASP A 42 -10.34 3.30 -6.98
N SER A 43 -10.46 3.91 -5.80
CA SER A 43 -10.77 5.33 -5.67
C SER A 43 -9.69 6.22 -6.28
N PRO A 44 -10.03 7.42 -6.77
CA PRO A 44 -9.01 8.41 -7.12
C PRO A 44 -8.22 8.81 -5.86
N TRP A 45 -6.94 9.16 -6.03
CA TRP A 45 -6.09 9.55 -4.89
C TRP A 45 -6.71 10.69 -4.06
N ARG A 46 -7.39 11.64 -4.70
CA ARG A 46 -8.04 12.77 -4.01
C ARG A 46 -9.20 12.37 -3.10
N ALA A 47 -9.74 11.17 -3.25
CA ALA A 47 -10.80 10.63 -2.41
C ALA A 47 -10.28 9.86 -1.19
N VAL A 48 -8.96 9.90 -0.92
CA VAL A 48 -8.40 9.33 0.31
C VAL A 48 -8.99 10.07 1.52
N PRO A 49 -9.65 9.36 2.45
CA PRO A 49 -10.16 9.94 3.68
C PRO A 49 -9.07 10.62 4.52
N HIS A 50 -9.38 11.81 5.03
CA HIS A 50 -8.49 12.53 5.96
C HIS A 50 -8.28 11.80 7.29
N THR A 51 -9.16 10.86 7.64
CA THR A 51 -9.10 10.05 8.86
C THR A 51 -7.85 9.18 8.95
N PHE A 52 -7.18 8.88 7.83
CA PHE A 52 -5.93 8.16 7.84
C PHE A 52 -4.76 8.98 8.38
N GLY A 53 -4.87 10.31 8.52
CA GLY A 53 -3.78 11.15 9.04
C GLY A 53 -2.64 11.40 8.04
N THR A 54 -2.84 11.09 6.75
CA THR A 54 -1.89 11.37 5.67
C THR A 54 -2.56 12.12 4.53
N SER A 55 -1.78 12.96 3.82
CA SER A 55 -2.29 13.64 2.63
C SER A 55 -2.28 12.71 1.42
N TRP A 56 -3.25 12.89 0.50
CA TRP A 56 -3.30 12.09 -0.72
C TRP A 56 -2.03 12.23 -1.58
N GLN A 57 -1.37 13.40 -1.55
CA GLN A 57 -0.10 13.61 -2.24
C GLN A 57 1.01 12.74 -1.64
N THR A 58 1.01 12.59 -0.31
CA THR A 58 1.99 11.74 0.39
C THR A 58 1.71 10.27 0.12
N ALA A 59 0.45 9.84 0.17
CA ALA A 59 0.05 8.47 -0.19
C ALA A 59 0.43 8.14 -1.64
N HIS A 60 0.14 9.02 -2.60
CA HIS A 60 0.48 8.80 -4.01
C HIS A 60 2.00 8.75 -4.24
N ARG A 61 2.78 9.68 -3.67
CA ARG A 61 4.25 9.64 -3.75
C ARG A 61 4.80 8.34 -3.16
N ARG A 62 4.26 7.92 -2.02
CA ARG A 62 4.66 6.68 -1.36
C ARG A 62 4.29 5.47 -2.19
N PHE A 63 3.10 5.40 -2.78
CA PHE A 63 2.73 4.34 -3.69
C PHE A 63 3.76 4.13 -4.80
N ARG A 64 4.20 5.22 -5.47
CA ARG A 64 5.25 5.13 -6.50
C ARG A 64 6.57 4.58 -5.96
N GLN A 65 7.01 5.06 -4.79
CA GLN A 65 8.21 4.53 -4.14
C GLN A 65 8.08 3.05 -3.75
N LEU A 66 6.90 2.62 -3.32
CA LEU A 66 6.63 1.21 -2.99
C LEU A 66 6.63 0.34 -4.25
N CYS A 67 6.11 0.83 -5.38
CA CYS A 67 6.21 0.16 -6.68
C CYS A 67 7.67 0.06 -7.14
N GLU A 68 8.42 1.15 -7.09
CA GLU A 68 9.85 1.20 -7.47
C GLU A 68 10.70 0.27 -6.58
N ALA A 69 10.35 0.15 -5.30
CA ALA A 69 11.02 -0.74 -4.36
C ALA A 69 10.60 -2.22 -4.48
N GLY A 70 9.63 -2.56 -5.34
CA GLY A 70 9.14 -3.94 -5.48
C GLY A 70 8.42 -4.48 -4.24
N LEU A 71 7.81 -3.60 -3.43
CA LEU A 71 7.14 -3.97 -2.18
C LEU A 71 6.04 -5.01 -2.42
N TRP A 72 5.25 -4.84 -3.48
CA TRP A 72 4.07 -5.65 -3.74
C TRP A 72 4.41 -7.09 -4.09
N GLU A 73 5.49 -7.30 -4.85
CA GLU A 73 6.06 -8.61 -5.17
C GLU A 73 6.63 -9.26 -3.91
N GLN A 74 7.33 -8.49 -3.08
CA GLN A 74 7.86 -9.00 -1.82
C GLN A 74 6.75 -9.40 -0.84
N LEU A 75 5.67 -8.61 -0.77
CA LEU A 75 4.51 -8.90 0.07
C LEU A 75 3.82 -10.21 -0.33
N GLU A 76 3.56 -10.42 -1.62
CA GLU A 76 2.96 -11.67 -2.13
C GLU A 76 3.88 -12.86 -1.85
N ARG A 77 5.18 -12.73 -2.11
CA ARG A 77 6.17 -13.78 -1.84
C ARG A 77 6.21 -14.16 -0.37
N THR A 78 6.25 -13.18 0.54
CA THR A 78 6.27 -13.43 1.99
C THR A 78 4.95 -14.04 2.46
N ALA A 79 3.81 -13.59 1.94
CA ALA A 79 2.53 -14.22 2.25
C ALA A 79 2.47 -15.68 1.74
N GLY A 80 3.17 -16.00 0.66
CA GLY A 80 3.34 -17.35 0.09
C GLY A 80 4.05 -18.37 1.00
N ALA A 81 4.73 -17.95 2.07
CA ALA A 81 5.45 -18.86 2.96
C ALA A 81 4.54 -19.93 3.61
N PRO A 82 5.00 -21.17 3.84
CA PRO A 82 4.22 -22.19 4.57
C PRO A 82 3.73 -21.68 5.93
N GLY A 83 2.51 -22.05 6.33
CA GLY A 83 1.94 -21.65 7.63
C GLY A 83 1.24 -20.28 7.68
N THR A 84 1.34 -19.44 6.64
CA THR A 84 0.55 -18.21 6.54
C THR A 84 -0.96 -18.49 6.41
N PRO A 85 -1.83 -17.78 7.16
CA PRO A 85 -3.28 -17.93 7.06
C PRO A 85 -3.83 -17.67 5.64
N PRO A 86 -4.81 -18.45 5.14
CA PRO A 86 -5.37 -18.27 3.80
C PRO A 86 -5.86 -16.85 3.48
N PRO A 87 -6.55 -16.12 4.39
CA PRO A 87 -6.98 -14.75 4.12
C PRO A 87 -5.80 -13.80 3.83
N LEU A 88 -4.68 -13.96 4.52
CA LEU A 88 -3.51 -13.09 4.34
C LEU A 88 -2.88 -13.30 2.95
N ARG A 89 -2.84 -14.55 2.47
CA ARG A 89 -2.39 -14.89 1.10
C ARG A 89 -3.28 -14.26 0.04
N TYR A 90 -4.59 -14.46 0.20
CA TYR A 90 -5.59 -13.91 -0.72
C TYR A 90 -5.45 -12.39 -0.84
N TRP A 91 -5.38 -11.69 0.30
CA TRP A 91 -5.23 -10.23 0.32
C TRP A 91 -3.90 -9.77 -0.29
N ALA A 92 -2.79 -10.48 -0.06
CA ALA A 92 -1.50 -10.12 -0.64
C ALA A 92 -1.51 -10.23 -2.18
N THR A 93 -2.08 -11.31 -2.73
CA THR A 93 -2.23 -11.47 -4.19
C THR A 93 -3.20 -10.45 -4.78
N ALA A 94 -4.33 -10.18 -4.12
CA ALA A 94 -5.30 -9.19 -4.59
C ALA A 94 -4.69 -7.78 -4.66
N VAL A 95 -3.98 -7.36 -3.60
CA VAL A 95 -3.33 -6.05 -3.54
C VAL A 95 -2.21 -5.93 -4.57
N ARG A 96 -1.40 -6.98 -4.79
CA ARG A 96 -0.37 -6.94 -5.84
C ARG A 96 -0.99 -6.75 -7.22
N ARG A 97 -2.08 -7.46 -7.53
CA ARG A 97 -2.81 -7.30 -8.81
C ARG A 97 -3.36 -5.89 -8.98
N ALA A 98 -4.00 -5.34 -7.94
CA ALA A 98 -4.52 -3.98 -7.96
C ALA A 98 -3.40 -2.93 -8.13
N ALA A 99 -2.27 -3.11 -7.42
CA ALA A 99 -1.11 -2.24 -7.57
C ALA A 99 -0.53 -2.30 -8.99
N ALA A 100 -0.40 -3.49 -9.58
CA ALA A 100 0.08 -3.66 -10.95
C ALA A 100 -0.86 -3.02 -11.97
N ALA A 101 -2.17 -3.24 -11.84
CA ALA A 101 -3.18 -2.62 -12.71
C ALA A 101 -3.10 -1.10 -12.64
N ARG A 102 -3.03 -0.52 -11.44
CA ARG A 102 -2.95 0.93 -11.24
C ARG A 102 -1.60 1.53 -11.65
N ASN A 103 -0.50 0.81 -11.48
CA ASN A 103 0.83 1.26 -11.91
C ASN A 103 0.98 1.22 -13.44
N GLY A 104 0.37 0.23 -14.10
CA GLY A 104 0.34 0.11 -15.55
C GLY A 104 -0.70 0.99 -16.24
N SER A 105 -1.75 1.41 -15.51
CA SER A 105 -2.76 2.34 -16.03
C SER A 105 -2.25 3.78 -15.99
N ARG A 106 -2.01 4.37 -17.17
CA ARG A 106 -2.20 5.83 -17.32
C ARG A 106 -3.62 6.17 -16.83
N PRO A 107 -3.85 7.32 -16.16
CA PRO A 107 -5.15 7.61 -15.58
C PRO A 107 -6.23 7.66 -16.67
N GLY A 108 -7.23 6.76 -16.61
CA GLY A 108 -8.40 6.81 -17.49
C GLY A 108 -9.00 5.48 -17.97
N ALA A 109 -8.82 4.34 -17.30
CA ALA A 109 -9.56 3.11 -17.65
C ALA A 109 -10.76 2.91 -16.68
N PRO A 110 -11.99 2.65 -17.19
CA PRO A 110 -13.18 2.51 -16.36
C PRO A 110 -13.20 1.18 -15.59
N ALA A 111 -13.78 1.22 -14.39
CA ALA A 111 -13.91 0.09 -13.47
C ALA A 111 -14.71 -1.08 -14.09
N PRO A 112 -14.34 -2.35 -13.81
CA PRO A 112 -15.12 -3.50 -14.24
C PRO A 112 -16.47 -3.55 -13.50
N PRO A 113 -17.56 -3.98 -14.18
CA PRO A 113 -18.86 -4.09 -13.53
C PRO A 113 -18.86 -5.21 -12.49
N LEU A 114 -19.67 -4.99 -11.45
CA LEU A 114 -19.94 -5.93 -10.35
C LEU A 114 -20.47 -7.28 -10.84
#